data_AF-A0A931EIR1-F1
#
_entry.id   AF-A0A931EIR1-F1
#
_cell.length_a   1.000
_cell.length_b   1.000
_cell.length_c   1.000
_cell.angle_alpha   90.00
_cell.angle_beta   90.00
_cell.angle_gamma   90.00
#
_symmetry.space_group_name_H-M   'P 1'
#
loop_
_entity.id
_entity.type
_entity.pdbx_description
1 polymer ?
#
loop_
_entity_poly.entity_id
_entity_poly.type
_entity_poly.pdbx_seq_one_letter_code
_entity_poly.pdbx_strand_id
1 'polypeptide(L)'
;MDLTFYCGSDPTLLFHDERNNGIEAVPALLQKLESKGVNIRRIDPRPLTGEQRFHEYTKATIPAVYKKYEVKRIFGTNRHSACWFGVQVPALLVKHDDDEVGDTYPHRKSRNIVVTIHEFLTSTLGVLEKAA
;
A
#
# COMPACT_ATOMS: atom_id res chain seq x y z
N MET A 1 11.11 8.44 -7.50
CA MET A 1 9.97 7.66 -6.94
C MET A 1 10.44 6.85 -5.74
N ASP A 2 9.80 7.04 -4.60
CA ASP A 2 10.04 6.31 -3.35
C ASP A 2 8.80 5.50 -2.95
N LEU A 3 9.02 4.28 -2.46
CA LEU A 3 7.96 3.38 -1.99
C LEU A 3 8.15 3.07 -0.51
N THR A 4 7.08 3.10 0.27
CA THR A 4 7.06 2.56 1.64
C THR A 4 6.03 1.45 1.74
N PHE A 5 6.49 0.22 1.92
CA PHE A 5 5.67 -0.98 2.02
C PHE A 5 5.53 -1.42 3.48
N TYR A 6 4.29 -1.43 3.97
CA TYR A 6 3.90 -1.91 5.29
C TYR A 6 3.33 -3.32 5.15
N CYS A 7 4.01 -4.31 5.71
CA CYS A 7 3.54 -5.69 5.70
C CYS A 7 4.08 -6.43 6.93
N GLY A 8 3.18 -7.08 7.66
CA GLY A 8 3.57 -8.04 8.70
C GLY A 8 4.29 -9.25 8.09
N SER A 9 5.19 -9.86 8.85
CA SER A 9 5.93 -11.04 8.37
C SER A 9 5.12 -12.35 8.39
N ASP A 10 3.90 -12.33 8.92
CA ASP A 10 3.05 -13.52 9.04
C ASP A 10 1.94 -13.46 7.99
N PRO A 11 2.05 -14.25 6.89
CA PRO A 11 1.08 -14.23 5.81
C PRO A 11 -0.28 -14.86 6.21
N THR A 12 -0.34 -15.62 7.30
CA THR A 12 -1.59 -16.27 7.75
C THR A 12 -2.61 -15.27 8.31
N LEU A 13 -2.15 -14.06 8.64
CA LEU A 13 -2.99 -12.97 9.13
C LEU A 13 -3.67 -12.19 8.01
N LEU A 14 -3.27 -12.39 6.75
CA LEU A 14 -3.79 -11.63 5.62
C LEU A 14 -5.25 -11.98 5.36
N PHE A 15 -6.04 -10.96 5.04
CA PHE A 15 -7.38 -11.20 4.51
C PHE A 15 -7.31 -11.79 3.10
N HIS A 16 -8.20 -12.74 2.81
CA HIS A 16 -8.35 -13.35 1.50
C HIS A 16 -9.54 -12.73 0.76
N ASP A 17 -9.41 -11.44 0.43
CA ASP A 17 -10.42 -10.68 -0.33
C ASP A 17 -9.78 -9.71 -1.33
N GLU A 18 -10.64 -8.95 -2.03
CA GLU A 18 -10.26 -8.03 -3.12
C GLU A 18 -9.10 -7.09 -2.79
N ARG A 19 -8.90 -6.72 -1.51
CA ARG A 19 -7.87 -5.77 -1.09
C ARG A 19 -6.46 -6.33 -1.27
N ASN A 20 -6.33 -7.65 -1.14
CA ASN A 20 -5.04 -8.36 -1.15
C ASN A 20 -4.85 -9.20 -2.42
N ASN A 21 -5.69 -9.03 -3.45
CA ASN A 21 -5.52 -9.79 -4.70
C ASN A 21 -4.11 -9.60 -5.28
N GLY A 22 -3.40 -10.72 -5.44
CA GLY A 22 -2.04 -10.78 -5.99
C GLY A 22 -0.93 -10.42 -4.98
N ILE A 23 -1.24 -10.37 -3.68
CA ILE A 23 -0.26 -10.00 -2.64
C ILE A 23 0.95 -10.94 -2.60
N GLU A 24 0.77 -12.20 -2.98
CA GLU A 24 1.82 -13.22 -3.01
C GLU A 24 2.94 -12.87 -4.02
N ALA A 25 2.61 -12.14 -5.08
CA ALA A 25 3.57 -11.71 -6.10
C ALA A 25 4.27 -10.38 -5.74
N VAL A 26 3.73 -9.62 -4.78
CA VAL A 26 4.25 -8.29 -4.41
C VAL A 26 5.71 -8.30 -3.99
N PRO A 27 6.22 -9.25 -3.16
CA PRO A 27 7.63 -9.28 -2.79
C PRO A 27 8.58 -9.35 -4.00
N ALA A 28 8.25 -10.19 -5.00
CA ALA A 28 9.03 -10.32 -6.22
C ALA A 28 8.96 -9.06 -7.11
N LEU A 29 7.79 -8.42 -7.19
CA LEU A 29 7.63 -7.17 -7.92
C LEU A 29 8.45 -6.02 -7.30
N LEU A 30 8.43 -5.90 -5.97
CA LEU A 30 9.25 -4.91 -5.25
C LEU A 30 10.75 -5.13 -5.53
N GLN A 31 11.22 -6.38 -5.48
CA GLN A 31 12.62 -6.70 -5.77
C GLN A 31 13.03 -6.30 -7.19
N LYS A 32 12.16 -6.51 -8.18
CA LYS A 32 12.40 -6.08 -9.57
C LYS A 32 12.49 -4.56 -9.69
N LEU A 33 11.62 -3.82 -9.01
CA LEU A 33 11.67 -2.36 -9.01
C LEU A 33 12.94 -1.83 -8.32
N GLU A 34 13.36 -2.44 -7.22
CA GLU A 34 14.64 -2.15 -6.56
C GLU A 34 15.82 -2.33 -7.51
N SER A 35 15.86 -3.43 -8.29
CA SER A 35 16.93 -3.65 -9.29
C SER A 35 16.96 -2.61 -10.41
N LYS A 36 15.86 -1.86 -10.59
CA LYS A 36 15.74 -0.75 -11.55
C LYS A 36 16.00 0.62 -10.90
N GLY A 37 16.46 0.65 -9.65
CA GLY A 37 16.84 1.87 -8.94
C GLY A 37 15.71 2.54 -8.16
N VAL A 38 14.54 1.91 -8.00
CA VAL A 38 13.47 2.42 -7.14
C VAL A 38 13.84 2.21 -5.67
N ASN A 39 13.74 3.26 -4.87
CA ASN A 39 13.97 3.19 -3.43
C ASN A 39 12.74 2.60 -2.70
N ILE A 40 12.92 1.52 -1.95
CA ILE A 40 11.83 0.81 -1.27
C ILE A 40 12.16 0.63 0.21
N ARG A 41 11.37 1.29 1.06
CA ARG A 41 11.39 1.09 2.51
C ARG A 41 10.37 0.04 2.90
N ARG A 42 10.77 -0.96 3.70
CA ARG A 42 9.86 -1.99 4.25
C ARG A 42 9.69 -1.78 5.75
N ILE A 43 8.45 -1.86 6.24
CA ILE A 43 8.10 -1.66 7.65
C ILE A 43 7.19 -2.82 8.10
N ASP A 44 7.57 -3.49 9.18
CA ASP A 44 6.68 -4.41 9.89
C ASP A 44 5.87 -3.63 10.94
N PRO A 45 4.53 -3.55 10.82
CA PRO A 45 3.69 -2.79 11.74
C PRO A 45 3.20 -3.60 12.95
N ARG A 46 3.49 -4.90 13.03
CA ARG A 46 3.12 -5.76 14.18
C ARG A 46 3.70 -5.30 15.52
N PRO A 47 4.96 -4.86 15.64
CA PRO A 47 5.50 -4.37 16.91
C PRO A 47 4.94 -2.99 17.29
N LEU A 48 4.19 -2.32 16.41
CA LEU A 48 3.62 -1.00 16.68
C LEU A 48 2.39 -1.12 17.56
N THR A 49 2.31 -0.24 18.57
CA THR A 49 1.08 -0.01 19.33
C THR A 49 -0.03 0.52 18.43
N GLY A 50 -1.28 0.51 18.91
CA GLY A 50 -2.41 1.08 18.17
C GLY A 50 -2.21 2.56 17.80
N GLU A 51 -1.62 3.35 18.70
CA GLU A 51 -1.31 4.76 18.47
C GLU A 51 -0.21 4.95 17.42
N GLN A 52 0.88 4.19 17.51
CA GLN A 52 1.97 4.23 16.53
C GLN A 52 1.49 3.79 15.15
N ARG A 53 0.66 2.74 15.09
CA ARG A 53 0.05 2.29 13.84
C ARG A 53 -0.89 3.33 13.25
N PHE A 54 -1.68 4.00 14.10
CA PHE A 54 -2.52 5.09 13.66
C PHE A 54 -1.70 6.26 13.11
N HIS A 55 -0.58 6.61 13.76
CA HIS A 55 0.36 7.62 13.28
C HIS A 55 0.99 7.26 11.92
N GLU A 56 1.37 6.01 11.69
CA GLU A 56 1.83 5.57 10.36
C GLU A 56 0.69 5.61 9.33
N TYR A 57 -0.51 5.19 9.73
CA TYR A 57 -1.69 5.25 8.89
C TYR A 57 -2.07 6.68 8.49
N THR A 58 -1.86 7.71 9.32
CA THR A 58 -2.18 9.10 8.92
C THR A 58 -1.40 9.53 7.68
N LYS A 59 -0.15 9.07 7.52
CA LYS A 59 0.63 9.29 6.29
C LYS A 59 -0.05 8.68 5.07
N ALA A 60 -0.63 7.48 5.23
CA ALA A 60 -1.39 6.79 4.20
C ALA A 60 -2.73 7.49 3.86
N THR A 61 -3.25 8.33 4.76
CA THR A 61 -4.49 9.07 4.52
C THR A 61 -4.31 10.36 3.72
N ILE A 62 -3.10 10.93 3.67
CA ILE A 62 -2.85 12.19 2.96
C ILE A 62 -3.25 12.05 1.47
N PRO A 63 -2.74 11.05 0.71
CA PRO A 63 -3.20 10.82 -0.66
C PRO A 63 -4.71 10.65 -0.78
N ALA A 64 -5.31 9.94 0.17
CA ALA A 64 -6.72 9.62 0.12
C ALA A 64 -7.63 10.84 0.27
N VAL A 65 -7.23 11.82 1.09
CA VAL A 65 -7.96 13.09 1.24
C VAL A 65 -7.89 13.90 -0.06
N TYR A 66 -6.69 14.07 -0.61
CA TYR A 66 -6.47 14.87 -1.82
C TYR A 66 -7.10 14.24 -3.06
N LYS A 67 -6.94 12.92 -3.25
CA LYS A 67 -7.41 12.17 -4.42
C LYS A 67 -8.79 11.54 -4.23
N LYS A 68 -9.46 11.81 -3.10
CA LYS A 68 -10.81 11.33 -2.73
C LYS A 68 -10.94 9.81 -2.73
N TYR A 69 -9.91 9.10 -2.26
CA TYR A 69 -9.95 7.65 -2.09
C TYR A 69 -10.62 7.25 -0.79
N GLU A 70 -11.32 6.11 -0.80
CA GLU A 70 -11.83 5.51 0.43
C GLU A 70 -10.78 4.55 1.01
N VAL A 71 -9.88 5.05 1.86
CA VAL A 71 -8.86 4.22 2.56
C VAL A 71 -9.30 3.78 3.95
N LYS A 72 -10.21 4.51 4.61
CA LYS A 72 -10.67 4.19 5.97
C LYS A 72 -11.28 2.79 6.05
N ARG A 73 -12.12 2.43 5.08
CA ARG A 73 -12.77 1.10 5.02
C ARG A 73 -11.87 0.01 4.43
N ILE A 74 -10.78 0.40 3.78
CA ILE A 74 -9.79 -0.56 3.29
C ILE A 74 -8.95 -1.07 4.46
N PHE A 75 -8.45 -0.15 5.30
CA PHE A 75 -7.54 -0.47 6.40
C PHE A 75 -8.20 -0.54 7.78
N GLY A 76 -9.53 -0.46 7.84
CA GLY A 76 -10.26 -0.57 9.10
C GLY A 76 -11.77 -0.61 8.93
N THR A 77 -12.45 -0.42 10.06
CA THR A 77 -13.91 -0.40 10.13
C THR A 77 -14.43 1.03 10.31
N ASN A 78 -15.75 1.21 10.31
CA ASN A 78 -16.35 2.51 10.63
C ASN A 78 -16.00 2.99 12.05
N ARG A 79 -15.83 2.04 13.00
CA ARG A 79 -15.58 2.29 14.43
C ARG A 79 -14.09 2.31 14.79
N HIS A 80 -13.28 1.52 14.11
CA HIS A 80 -11.85 1.38 14.37
C HIS A 80 -11.06 1.61 13.08
N SER A 81 -10.54 2.83 12.90
CA SER A 81 -9.63 3.15 11.80
C SER A 81 -8.30 2.42 11.97
N ALA A 82 -7.62 2.14 10.87
CA ALA A 82 -6.26 1.58 10.84
C ALA A 82 -6.05 0.21 11.50
N CYS A 83 -7.10 -0.44 12.02
CA CYS A 83 -6.94 -1.69 12.76
C CYS A 83 -6.35 -2.82 11.91
N TRP A 84 -6.48 -2.74 10.58
CA TRP A 84 -5.93 -3.70 9.62
C TRP A 84 -4.69 -3.22 8.88
N PHE A 85 -4.30 -1.96 9.08
CA PHE A 85 -3.23 -1.30 8.33
C PHE A 85 -1.89 -2.05 8.46
N GLY A 86 -1.39 -2.55 7.34
CA GLY A 86 -0.12 -3.23 7.20
C GLY A 86 -0.03 -4.59 7.91
N VAL A 87 -1.10 -5.06 8.56
CA VAL A 87 -1.16 -6.35 9.25
C VAL A 87 -2.04 -7.31 8.45
N GLN A 88 -3.37 -7.19 8.52
CA GLN A 88 -4.29 -8.00 7.72
C GLN A 88 -4.39 -7.50 6.28
N VAL A 89 -4.16 -6.20 6.06
CA VAL A 89 -4.15 -5.56 4.74
C VAL A 89 -2.83 -4.80 4.59
N PRO A 90 -1.85 -5.36 3.86
CA PRO A 90 -0.60 -4.68 3.55
C PRO A 90 -0.87 -3.33 2.89
N ALA A 91 0.01 -2.37 3.10
CA ALA A 91 -0.13 -1.03 2.55
C ALA A 91 1.13 -0.63 1.77
N LEU A 92 0.95 0.11 0.69
CA LEU A 92 2.03 0.71 -0.07
C LEU A 92 1.75 2.22 -0.19
N LEU A 93 2.67 3.02 0.34
CA LEU A 93 2.70 4.45 0.10
C LEU A 93 3.69 4.72 -1.03
N VAL A 94 3.28 5.54 -1.97
CA VAL A 94 4.04 5.89 -3.17
C VAL A 94 4.25 7.39 -3.16
N LYS A 95 5.50 7.82 -3.31
CA LYS A 95 5.82 9.23 -3.52
C LYS A 95 6.53 9.36 -4.86
N HIS A 96 5.95 10.14 -5.76
CA HIS A 96 6.58 10.48 -7.02
C HIS A 96 7.38 11.76 -6.89
N ASP A 97 8.34 11.97 -7.78
CA ASP A 97 9.19 13.15 -7.74
C ASP A 97 8.43 14.41 -8.22
N ASP A 98 7.38 14.21 -9.03
CA ASP A 98 6.49 15.22 -9.61
C ASP A 98 5.11 15.32 -8.90
N ASP A 99 4.82 14.45 -7.93
CA ASP A 99 3.59 14.46 -7.13
C ASP A 99 3.94 14.42 -5.64
N GLU A 100 3.91 15.59 -5.00
CA GLU A 100 4.18 15.74 -3.56
C GLU A 100 3.15 15.01 -2.68
N VAL A 101 1.93 14.80 -3.18
CA VAL A 101 0.86 14.12 -2.45
C VAL A 101 1.08 12.62 -2.46
N GLY A 102 1.46 12.06 -3.60
CA GLY A 102 1.69 10.63 -3.77
C GLY A 102 0.40 9.79 -3.78
N ASP A 103 0.53 8.47 -3.61
CA ASP A 103 -0.58 7.52 -3.63
C ASP A 103 -0.49 6.49 -2.49
N THR A 104 -1.63 5.91 -2.14
CA THR A 104 -1.73 4.82 -1.15
C THR A 104 -2.43 3.63 -1.78
N TYR A 105 -1.90 2.42 -1.61
CA TYR A 105 -2.52 1.17 -2.06
C TYR A 105 -2.59 0.14 -0.92
N PRO A 106 -3.58 -0.78 -0.93
CA PRO A 106 -4.75 -0.73 -1.79
C PRO A 106 -5.62 0.50 -1.46
N HIS A 107 -6.35 0.99 -2.45
CA HIS A 107 -7.36 2.03 -2.25
C HIS A 107 -8.60 1.75 -3.08
N ARG A 108 -9.72 2.31 -2.65
CA ARG A 108 -10.97 2.24 -3.39
C ARG A 108 -11.23 3.54 -4.14
N LYS A 109 -11.33 3.46 -5.47
CA LYS A 109 -11.63 4.61 -6.36
C LYS A 109 -13.14 4.88 -6.45
N SER A 110 -13.95 3.84 -6.40
CA SER A 110 -15.41 3.89 -6.41
C SER A 110 -15.97 2.67 -5.66
N ARG A 111 -17.29 2.63 -5.38
CA ARG A 111 -17.91 1.60 -4.51
C ARG A 111 -17.47 0.15 -4.79
N ASN A 112 -17.12 -0.19 -6.04
CA ASN A 112 -16.82 -1.56 -6.47
C ASN A 112 -15.43 -1.72 -7.10
N ILE A 113 -14.56 -0.70 -7.03
CA ILE A 113 -13.24 -0.75 -7.68
C ILE A 113 -12.16 -0.50 -6.62
N VAL A 114 -11.51 -1.58 -6.22
CA VAL A 114 -10.29 -1.56 -5.42
C VAL A 114 -9.11 -1.70 -6.36
N VAL A 115 -8.17 -0.77 -6.25
CA VAL A 115 -6.87 -0.87 -6.94
C VAL A 115 -5.87 -1.44 -5.94
N THR A 116 -5.28 -2.57 -6.28
CA THR A 116 -4.39 -3.30 -5.36
C THR A 116 -2.93 -2.87 -5.48
N ILE A 117 -2.13 -3.27 -4.49
CA ILE A 117 -0.67 -3.13 -4.54
C ILE A 117 -0.11 -3.86 -5.76
N HIS A 118 -0.59 -5.07 -6.03
CA HIS A 118 -0.16 -5.89 -7.16
C HIS A 118 -0.42 -5.21 -8.50
N GLU A 119 -1.62 -4.66 -8.71
CA GLU A 119 -1.98 -3.97 -9.95
C GLU A 119 -1.11 -2.73 -10.18
N PHE A 120 -0.89 -1.93 -9.13
CA PHE A 120 -0.02 -0.77 -9.21
C PHE A 120 1.41 -1.18 -9.61
N LEU A 121 2.04 -2.09 -8.84
CA LEU A 121 3.43 -2.49 -9.08
C LEU A 121 3.63 -3.13 -10.46
N THR A 122 2.66 -3.92 -10.93
CA THR A 122 2.70 -4.52 -12.27
C THR A 122 2.66 -3.46 -13.36
N SER A 123 1.74 -2.49 -13.24
CA SER A 123 1.64 -1.37 -14.18
C SER A 123 2.92 -0.53 -14.19
N THR A 124 3.43 -0.17 -13.01
CA THR A 124 4.66 0.63 -12.86
C THR A 124 5.86 -0.07 -13.46
N LEU A 125 6.03 -1.38 -13.20
CA LEU A 125 7.13 -2.15 -13.78
C LEU A 125 7.03 -2.18 -15.31
N GLY A 126 5.83 -2.38 -15.87
CA GLY A 126 5.61 -2.38 -17.32
C GLY A 126 5.88 -1.02 -17.99
N VAL A 127 5.66 0.10 -17.29
CA VAL A 127 6.05 1.43 -17.78
C VAL A 127 7.57 1.59 -17.78
N LEU A 128 8.24 1.19 -16.70
CA LEU A 128 9.72 1.26 -16.60
C LEU A 128 10.42 0.37 -17.61
N GLU A 129 9.85 -0.79 -17.95
CA GLU A 129 10.39 -1.69 -18.97
C GLU A 129 10.23 -1.17 -20.40
N LYS A 130 9.23 -0.32 -20.66
CA LYS A 130 9.05 0.32 -21.99
C LYS A 130 9.86 1.59 -22.16
N ALA A 131 10.32 2.19 -21.07
CA ALA A 131 11.12 3.41 -21.07
C ALA A 131 12.64 3.14 -21.10
N ALA A 132 13.05 1.89 -20.91
CA ALA A 132 14.43 1.42 -20.98
C ALA A 132 14.77 0.91 -22.39
#